data_AF-A0A0C2HBD9-F1
#
_entry.id   AF-A0A0C2HBD9-F1
#
_cell.length_a   1.000
_cell.length_b   1.000
_cell.length_c   1.000
_cell.angle_alpha   90.00
_cell.angle_beta   90.00
_cell.angle_gamma   90.00
#
_symmetry.space_group_name_H-M   'P 1'
#
loop_
_entity.id
_entity.type
_entity.pdbx_description
1 polymer ?
#
loop_
_entity_poly.entity_id
_entity_poly.type
_entity_poly.pdbx_seq_one_letter_code
_entity_poly.pdbx_strand_id
1 'polypeptide(L)'
;MALVGCTISQKLSQVAKSTRGCIYTFLLTAAGDRFELIHRTETPYPVNAIHDFRGSALVGMSNHLRLYEFGKKKLLAKCENKSCAPKANCCNLLEQAFELSL
;
A
#
# COMPACT_ATOMS: atom_id res chain seq x y z
N MET A 1 -1.33 -13.53 -3.16
CA MET A 1 -1.71 -12.37 -3.99
C MET A 1 -0.53 -11.41 -3.99
N ALA A 2 -0.21 -10.82 -5.14
CA ALA A 2 0.86 -9.82 -5.25
C ALA A 2 0.25 -8.42 -5.25
N LEU A 3 0.83 -7.51 -4.48
CA LEU A 3 0.42 -6.10 -4.42
C LEU A 3 1.55 -5.22 -4.91
N VAL A 4 1.22 -4.29 -5.80
CA VAL A 4 2.18 -3.32 -6.33
C VAL A 4 1.66 -1.92 -6.06
N GLY A 5 2.42 -1.16 -5.26
CA GLY A 5 2.16 0.25 -4.98
C GLY A 5 2.76 1.13 -6.06
N CYS A 6 1.99 2.08 -6.57
CA CYS A 6 2.44 3.05 -7.57
C CYS A 6 2.08 4.47 -7.14
N THR A 7 2.93 5.41 -7.55
CA THR A 7 2.75 6.85 -7.38
C THR A 7 2.38 7.47 -8.72
N ILE A 8 1.36 8.32 -8.76
CA ILE A 8 0.87 8.96 -9.98
C ILE A 8 1.35 10.41 -10.01
N SER A 9 1.98 10.81 -11.11
CA SER A 9 2.44 12.19 -11.37
C SER A 9 3.53 12.71 -10.43
N GLN A 10 4.48 11.85 -10.04
CA GLN A 10 5.61 12.25 -9.22
C GLN A 10 6.69 12.92 -10.08
N LYS A 11 7.01 14.19 -9.80
CA LYS A 11 8.15 14.91 -10.41
C LYS A 11 9.30 14.97 -9.41
N LEU A 12 10.50 14.56 -9.82
CA LEU A 12 11.67 14.48 -8.93
C LEU A 12 12.10 15.85 -8.37
N SER A 13 11.89 16.93 -9.14
CA SER A 13 12.32 18.30 -8.80
C SER A 13 11.33 19.06 -7.91
N GLN A 14 10.08 18.61 -7.85
CA GLN A 14 9.08 19.16 -6.97
C GLN A 14 8.38 17.97 -6.34
N VAL A 15 8.74 17.65 -5.09
CA VAL A 15 7.97 16.76 -4.21
C VAL A 15 6.62 17.44 -3.97
N ALA A 16 5.78 17.46 -5.02
CA ALA A 16 4.74 18.45 -5.19
C ALA A 16 3.45 17.90 -4.61
N LYS A 17 3.01 18.55 -3.52
CA LYS A 17 1.66 18.96 -3.08
C LYS A 17 0.37 18.21 -3.53
N SER A 18 0.34 17.42 -4.58
CA SER A 18 -0.84 16.69 -5.08
C SER A 18 -0.46 15.40 -5.84
N THR A 19 0.46 14.60 -5.30
CA THR A 19 0.76 13.26 -5.85
C THR A 19 -0.27 12.26 -5.34
N ARG A 20 -1.01 11.60 -6.23
CA ARG A 20 -1.94 10.50 -5.89
C ARG A 20 -1.19 9.17 -5.97
N GLY A 21 -1.81 8.09 -5.51
CA GLY A 21 -1.27 6.74 -5.68
C GLY A 21 -2.31 5.77 -6.22
N CYS A 22 -1.85 4.58 -6.56
CA CYS A 22 -2.72 3.44 -6.79
C CYS A 22 -2.04 2.13 -6.38
N ILE A 23 -2.85 1.15 -6.01
CA ILE A 23 -2.42 -0.20 -5.67
C ILE A 23 -3.00 -1.13 -6.72
N TYR A 24 -2.12 -1.88 -7.37
CA TYR A 24 -2.50 -2.96 -8.27
C TYR A 24 -2.47 -4.28 -7.50
N THR A 25 -3.56 -5.02 -7.60
CA THR A 25 -3.67 -6.36 -7.01
C THR A 25 -3.64 -7.39 -8.11
N PHE A 26 -2.64 -8.26 -8.05
CA PHE A 26 -2.45 -9.35 -8.98
C PHE A 26 -2.66 -10.70 -8.31
N LEU A 27 -3.26 -11.62 -9.05
CA LEU A 27 -3.29 -13.02 -8.71
C LEU A 27 -2.17 -13.73 -9.48
N LEU A 28 -1.34 -14.48 -8.77
CA LEU A 28 -0.39 -15.38 -9.41
C LEU A 28 -1.16 -16.61 -9.86
N THR A 29 -1.02 -16.96 -11.14
CA THR A 29 -1.60 -18.18 -11.70
C THR A 29 -1.06 -19.43 -10.96
N ALA A 30 -1.84 -20.52 -10.97
CA ALA A 30 -1.45 -21.75 -10.28
C ALA A 30 -0.11 -22.34 -10.79
N ALA A 31 0.23 -22.07 -12.05
CA ALA A 31 1.50 -22.47 -12.64
C ALA A 31 2.69 -21.56 -12.27
N GLY A 32 2.43 -20.39 -11.67
CA GLY A 32 3.45 -19.43 -11.26
C GLY A 32 4.11 -18.64 -12.39
N ASP A 33 3.61 -18.74 -13.63
CA ASP A 33 4.22 -18.15 -14.82
C ASP A 33 3.66 -16.76 -15.16
N ARG A 34 2.43 -16.46 -14.72
CA ARG A 34 1.70 -15.24 -15.09
C ARG A 34 1.03 -14.57 -13.90
N PHE A 35 0.95 -13.24 -13.98
CA PHE A 35 0.17 -12.39 -13.09
C PHE A 35 -1.10 -11.91 -13.78
N GLU A 36 -2.25 -12.22 -13.19
CA GLU A 36 -3.55 -11.72 -13.63
C GLU A 36 -3.94 -10.50 -12.81
N LEU A 37 -4.21 -9.38 -13.48
CA LEU A 37 -4.67 -8.17 -12.81
C LEU A 37 -6.11 -8.36 -12.32
N ILE A 38 -6.31 -8.33 -11.00
CA ILE A 38 -7.63 -8.49 -10.38
C ILE A 38 -8.35 -7.14 -10.31
N HIS A 39 -7.71 -6.15 -9.71
CA HIS A 39 -8.28 -4.80 -9.63
C HIS A 39 -7.22 -3.74 -9.33
N ARG A 40 -7.55 -2.50 -9.69
CA ARG A 40 -6.80 -1.29 -9.34
C ARG A 40 -7.55 -0.51 -8.26
N THR A 41 -6.88 -0.23 -7.14
CA THR A 41 -7.42 0.60 -6.06
C THR A 41 -6.72 1.94 -6.04
N GLU A 42 -7.44 3.04 -6.26
CA GLU A 42 -6.85 4.37 -6.17
C GLU A 42 -6.65 4.80 -4.71
N THR A 43 -5.55 5.48 -4.43
CA THR A 43 -5.22 6.04 -3.12
C THR A 43 -5.11 7.57 -3.18
N PRO A 44 -5.50 8.27 -2.11
CA PRO A 44 -5.43 9.73 -2.07
C PRO A 44 -3.99 10.26 -2.05
N TYR A 45 -3.05 9.47 -1.53
CA TYR A 45 -1.64 9.82 -1.40
C TYR A 45 -0.75 8.76 -2.07
N PRO A 46 0.54 9.07 -2.32
CA PRO A 46 1.49 8.14 -2.93
C PRO A 46 1.72 6.93 -2.03
N VAL A 47 1.73 5.74 -2.61
CA VAL A 47 2.01 4.49 -1.87
C VAL A 47 3.52 4.33 -1.78
N ASN A 48 4.06 4.39 -0.57
CA ASN A 48 5.50 4.32 -0.32
C ASN A 48 5.93 2.95 0.19
N ALA A 49 5.03 2.22 0.85
CA ALA A 49 5.34 0.90 1.41
C ALA A 49 4.08 0.04 1.55
N ILE A 50 4.24 -1.28 1.40
CA ILE A 50 3.19 -2.29 1.53
C ILE A 50 3.77 -3.45 2.34
N HIS A 51 3.01 -3.96 3.30
CA HIS A 51 3.36 -5.12 4.10
C HIS A 51 2.13 -6.01 4.32
N ASP A 52 2.30 -7.32 4.40
CA ASP A 52 1.27 -8.25 4.86
C ASP A 52 1.15 -8.22 6.39
N PHE A 53 -0.06 -8.01 6.91
CA PHE A 53 -0.31 -7.98 8.34
C PHE A 53 -1.57 -8.78 8.66
N ARG A 54 -1.40 -9.96 9.27
CA ARG A 54 -2.49 -10.84 9.72
C ARG A 54 -3.57 -11.10 8.66
N GLY A 55 -3.16 -11.37 7.42
CA GLY A 55 -4.07 -11.63 6.29
C GLY A 55 -4.70 -10.38 5.65
N SER A 56 -4.32 -9.20 6.12
CA SER A 56 -4.62 -7.90 5.51
C SER A 56 -3.35 -7.29 4.92
N ALA A 57 -3.50 -6.28 4.07
CA ALA A 57 -2.39 -5.49 3.56
C ALA A 57 -2.28 -4.17 4.33
N LEU A 58 -1.19 -3.99 5.06
CA LEU A 58 -0.85 -2.74 5.71
C LEU A 58 -0.10 -1.86 4.71
N VAL A 59 -0.66 -0.69 4.40
CA VAL A 59 -0.14 0.18 3.34
C VAL A 59 0.21 1.55 3.92
N GLY A 60 1.46 1.95 3.73
CA GLY A 60 1.97 3.28 4.06
C GLY A 60 1.83 4.22 2.87
N MET A 61 1.11 5.32 3.08
CA MET A 61 0.89 6.37 2.08
C MET A 61 1.32 7.73 2.64
N SER A 62 2.49 8.23 2.24
CA SER A 62 3.07 9.47 2.80
C SER A 62 3.14 9.44 4.34
N ASN A 63 2.25 10.15 5.05
CA ASN A 63 2.15 10.17 6.53
C ASN A 63 0.93 9.40 7.07
N HIS A 64 0.28 8.59 6.22
CA HIS A 64 -0.92 7.83 6.56
C HIS A 64 -0.60 6.34 6.50
N LEU A 65 -1.00 5.60 7.52
CA LEU A 65 -0.93 4.14 7.53
C LEU A 65 -2.34 3.58 7.47
N ARG A 66 -2.63 2.69 6.53
CA ARG A 66 -3.99 2.14 6.35
C ARG A 66 -3.96 0.63 6.17
N LEU A 67 -4.84 -0.05 6.89
CA LEU A 67 -5.06 -1.47 6.74
C LEU A 67 -6.14 -1.71 5.67
N TYR A 68 -5.81 -2.57 4.72
CA TYR A 68 -6.63 -2.95 3.59
C TYR A 68 -6.95 -4.45 3.63
N GLU A 69 -8.21 -4.81 3.46
CA GLU A 69 -8.63 -6.18 3.18
C GLU A 69 -8.86 -6.40 1.69
N PHE A 70 -8.71 -7.64 1.25
CA PHE A 70 -8.97 -8.03 -0.14
C PHE A 70 -10.48 -8.02 -0.41
N GLY A 71 -10.91 -7.22 -1.39
CA GLY A 71 -12.28 -7.17 -1.88
C GLY A 71 -12.38 -7.63 -3.33
N LYS A 72 -13.59 -7.94 -3.80
CA LYS A 72 -13.79 -8.41 -5.19
C LYS A 72 -13.54 -7.35 -6.25
N LYS A 73 -13.84 -6.08 -5.95
CA LYS A 73 -13.71 -4.95 -6.92
C LYS A 73 -12.57 -3.99 -6.61
N LYS A 74 -12.20 -3.86 -5.34
CA LYS A 74 -11.14 -2.99 -4.82
C LYS A 74 -10.75 -3.46 -3.43
N LEU A 75 -9.59 -3.03 -2.95
CA LEU A 75 -9.23 -3.22 -1.55
C LEU A 75 -10.17 -2.43 -0.63
N LEU A 76 -10.60 -3.07 0.45
CA LEU A 76 -11.50 -2.48 1.44
C LEU A 76 -10.67 -1.82 2.54
N ALA A 77 -10.74 -0.49 2.63
CA ALA A 77 -10.11 0.25 3.71
C ALA A 77 -10.83 -0.04 5.04
N LYS A 78 -10.12 -0.59 6.03
CA LYS A 78 -10.67 -0.89 7.36
C LYS A 78 -10.35 0.21 8.36
N CYS A 79 -9.07 0.34 8.67
CA CYS A 79 -8.56 1.27 9.67
C CYS A 79 -7.53 2.17 9.04
N GLU A 80 -7.52 3.44 9.43
CA GLU A 80 -6.52 4.42 9.02
C GLU A 80 -5.94 5.09 10.27
N ASN A 81 -4.62 5.13 10.35
CA ASN A 81 -3.90 5.96 11.30
C ASN A 81 -3.32 7.17 10.56
N LYS A 82 -3.80 8.36 10.95
CA LYS A 82 -3.38 9.66 10.39
C LYS A 82 -2.25 10.32 11.20
N SER A 83 -1.83 9.69 12.30
CA SER A 83 -0.92 10.28 13.28
C SER A 83 0.53 9.80 13.13
N CYS A 84 0.91 9.25 11.96
CA CYS A 84 2.30 8.87 11.75
C CYS A 84 3.14 10.15 11.68
N ALA A 85 4.00 10.36 12.67
CA ALA A 85 4.85 11.54 12.74
C ALA A 85 5.73 11.63 11.48
N PRO A 86 5.97 12.82 10.91
CA PRO A 86 6.70 12.99 9.65
C PRO A 86 8.17 12.50 9.69
N LYS A 87 8.70 12.14 10.87
CA LYS A 87 10.03 11.55 11.06
C LYS A 87 10.04 10.01 11.11
N ALA A 88 8.89 9.37 11.32
CA ALA A 88 8.76 7.93 11.18
C ALA A 88 8.46 7.65 9.71
N ASN A 89 9.49 7.31 8.93
CA ASN A 89 9.27 6.76 7.60
C ASN A 89 8.25 5.63 7.73
N CYS A 90 7.21 5.58 6.89
CA CYS A 90 6.22 4.51 6.99
C CYS A 90 6.87 3.11 6.92
N CYS A 91 8.05 2.97 6.31
CA CYS A 91 8.86 1.76 6.38
C CYS A 91 9.20 1.34 7.83
N ASN A 92 9.58 2.26 8.71
CA ASN A 92 9.99 1.93 10.08
C ASN A 92 8.80 1.45 10.93
N LEU A 93 7.61 2.00 10.69
CA LEU A 93 6.38 1.53 11.33
C LEU A 93 5.94 0.16 10.78
N LEU A 94 6.25 -0.12 9.51
CA LEU A 94 6.04 -1.45 8.94
C LEU A 94 7.06 -2.47 9.48
N GLU A 95 8.31 -2.08 9.72
CA GLU A 95 9.29 -2.94 10.41
C GLU A 95 8.86 -3.26 11.84
N GLN A 96 8.34 -2.28 12.59
CA GLN A 96 7.75 -2.57 13.91
C GLN A 96 6.53 -3.49 13.81
N ALA A 97 5.69 -3.30 12.79
CA ALA A 97 4.56 -4.21 12.56
C ALA A 97 5.04 -5.62 12.19
N PHE A 98 6.15 -5.75 11.46
CA PHE A 98 6.80 -7.01 11.14
C PHE A 98 7.32 -7.71 12.41
N GLU A 99 8.05 -7.00 13.28
CA GLU A 99 8.52 -7.52 14.57
C GLU A 99 7.38 -7.97 15.49
N LEU A 100 6.23 -7.30 15.45
CA LEU A 100 5.04 -7.70 16.22
C LEU A 100 4.24 -8.86 15.59
N SER A 101 4.56 -9.22 14.35
CA SER A 101 3.90 -10.32 13.62
C SER A 101 4.67 -11.64 13.68
N LEU A 102 5.94 -11.59 14.09
CA LEU A 102 6.83 -12.72 14.39
C LEU A 102 6.67 -13.18 15.84
#